data_AF-A0A4U6U2L3-F1
#
_entry.id   AF-A0A4U6U2L3-F1
#
_cell.length_a   1.000
_cell.length_b   1.000
_cell.length_c   1.000
_cell.angle_alpha   90.00
_cell.angle_beta   90.00
_cell.angle_gamma   90.00
#
_symmetry.space_group_name_H-M   'P 1'
#
loop_
_entity.id
_entity.type
_entity.pdbx_description
1 polymer ?
#
loop_
_entity_poly.entity_id
_entity_poly.type
_entity_poly.pdbx_seq_one_letter_code
_entity_poly.pdbx_strand_id
1 'polypeptide(L)'
;MMYDYGGYIYKGREGATKVVKSPRNQGERWRFRELLRKKTSITHPTLWGDFFLHHIPCPPIQCALMKDKAKLKNEEVKTTLLDTDSFDLYDKLEFIDTLEQLGLDHHYTKEIHEQLRNVSEAGDRDLDLPTTSLQFYVLRKHGYRISSDVFLKFRDDRGNVVSNDARCLLRLYDSQLRVHGEEILDNIVTLTKS
;
A
#
# COMPACT_ATOMS: atom_id res chain seq x y z
N MET A 1 36.13 -57.84 7.54
CA MET A 1 34.67 -58.02 7.40
C MET A 1 33.97 -56.95 8.22
N MET A 2 33.20 -56.11 7.53
CA MET A 2 32.42 -55.00 8.09
C MET A 2 31.24 -55.53 8.92
N TYR A 3 30.99 -54.94 10.09
CA TYR A 3 29.64 -54.88 10.66
C TYR A 3 29.38 -53.47 11.14
N ASP A 4 28.88 -52.65 10.21
CA ASP A 4 28.37 -51.32 10.47
C ASP A 4 26.96 -51.45 11.06
N TYR A 5 26.84 -51.43 12.39
CA TYR A 5 25.54 -51.45 13.07
C TYR A 5 24.93 -50.06 12.98
N GLY A 6 24.19 -49.81 11.88
CA GLY A 6 23.54 -48.56 11.52
C GLY A 6 22.54 -48.04 12.58
N GLY A 7 23.07 -47.33 13.58
CA GLY A 7 22.33 -46.44 14.47
C GLY A 7 22.58 -44.99 14.06
N TYR A 8 21.51 -44.23 13.81
CA TYR A 8 21.62 -42.81 13.50
C TYR A 8 21.73 -42.00 14.81
N ILE A 9 22.80 -41.22 14.94
CA ILE A 9 23.04 -40.32 16.07
C ILE A 9 22.47 -38.94 15.72
N TYR A 10 21.55 -38.42 16.54
CA TYR A 10 21.08 -37.04 16.42
C TYR A 10 21.37 -36.25 17.69
N LYS A 11 21.87 -35.02 17.52
CA LYS A 11 22.22 -34.09 18.60
C LYS A 11 20.99 -33.23 18.94
N GLY A 12 20.48 -33.32 20.17
CA GLY A 12 19.34 -32.52 20.64
C GLY A 12 19.75 -31.08 21.03
N ARG A 13 18.76 -30.17 21.11
CA ARG A 13 18.94 -28.74 21.42
C ARG A 13 19.55 -28.47 22.81
N GLU A 14 19.50 -29.44 23.71
CA GLU A 14 20.10 -29.40 25.06
C GLU A 14 21.45 -30.14 25.14
N GLY A 15 22.07 -30.49 24.00
CA GLY A 15 23.38 -31.15 23.96
C GLY A 15 23.38 -32.66 24.25
N ALA A 16 22.25 -33.25 24.66
CA ALA A 16 22.14 -34.69 24.88
C ALA A 16 22.05 -35.49 23.57
N THR A 17 22.97 -36.43 23.36
CA THR A 17 22.94 -37.44 22.29
C THR A 17 22.09 -38.64 22.73
N LYS A 18 20.98 -38.89 22.02
CA LYS A 18 20.15 -40.08 22.23
C LYS A 18 20.35 -41.08 21.09
N VAL A 19 20.79 -42.29 21.41
CA VAL A 19 20.93 -43.40 20.45
C VAL A 19 19.57 -44.07 20.28
N VAL A 20 18.99 -43.99 19.09
CA VAL A 20 17.72 -44.68 18.77
C VAL A 20 18.04 -45.94 17.96
N LYS A 21 17.60 -47.11 18.47
CA LYS A 21 17.80 -48.40 17.81
C LYS A 21 16.98 -48.49 16.52
N SER A 22 17.54 -49.14 15.50
CA SER A 22 16.87 -49.34 14.20
C SER A 22 15.55 -50.12 14.35
N PRO A 23 14.45 -49.70 13.67
CA PRO A 23 13.15 -50.36 13.78
C PRO A 23 13.19 -51.80 13.27
N ARG A 24 12.71 -52.76 14.07
CA ARG A 24 12.79 -54.20 13.80
C ARG A 24 11.58 -54.77 13.08
N ASN A 25 10.46 -54.04 13.06
CA ASN A 25 9.24 -54.45 12.36
C ASN A 25 8.48 -53.25 11.76
N GLN A 26 7.46 -53.54 10.96
CA GLN A 26 6.73 -52.53 10.19
C GLN A 26 5.91 -51.57 11.07
N GLY A 27 5.42 -52.03 12.22
CA GLY A 27 4.73 -51.19 13.22
C GLY A 27 5.69 -50.20 13.91
N GLU A 28 6.91 -50.64 14.24
CA GLU A 28 7.96 -49.77 14.77
C GLU A 28 8.42 -48.73 13.73
N ARG A 29 8.49 -49.10 12.44
CA ARG A 29 8.77 -48.14 11.35
C ARG A 29 7.71 -47.06 11.25
N TRP A 30 6.44 -47.43 11.39
CA TRP A 30 5.32 -46.48 11.36
C TRP A 30 5.39 -45.51 12.54
N ARG A 31 5.60 -46.01 13.77
CA ARG A 31 5.79 -45.16 14.97
C ARG A 31 7.04 -44.28 14.87
N PHE A 32 8.12 -44.79 14.29
CA PHE A 32 9.34 -44.01 14.08
C PHE A 32 9.14 -42.88 13.05
N ARG A 33 8.43 -43.14 11.95
CA ARG A 33 8.03 -42.09 10.97
C ARG A 33 7.07 -41.07 11.59
N GLU A 34 6.13 -41.50 12.42
CA GLU A 34 5.23 -40.64 13.16
C GLU A 34 5.97 -39.72 14.15
N LEU A 35 6.96 -40.27 14.87
CA LEU A 35 7.82 -39.52 15.79
C LEU A 35 8.72 -38.53 15.03
N LEU A 36 9.27 -38.92 13.88
CA LEU A 36 10.00 -37.98 13.02
C LEU A 36 9.07 -36.89 12.51
N ARG A 37 7.88 -37.21 12.02
CA ARG A 37 6.87 -36.25 11.55
C ARG A 37 6.47 -35.24 12.63
N LYS A 38 6.25 -35.69 13.87
CA LYS A 38 5.98 -34.82 15.02
C LYS A 38 7.20 -33.98 15.43
N LYS A 39 8.41 -34.48 15.22
CA LYS A 39 9.66 -33.79 15.55
C LYS A 39 10.16 -32.84 14.44
N THR A 40 9.69 -33.03 13.21
CA THR A 40 9.97 -32.17 12.03
C THR A 40 8.89 -31.13 11.78
N SER A 41 7.83 -31.06 12.60
CA SER A 41 6.95 -29.89 12.64
C SER A 41 7.68 -28.72 13.32
N ILE A 42 8.75 -28.26 12.67
CA ILE A 42 9.47 -27.04 13.05
C ILE A 42 8.68 -25.90 12.43
N THR A 43 7.53 -25.59 13.02
CA THR A 43 6.87 -24.32 12.74
C THR A 43 7.77 -23.23 13.32
N HIS A 44 8.24 -22.32 12.47
CA HIS A 44 8.98 -21.17 12.95
C HIS A 44 8.10 -20.41 13.95
N PRO A 45 8.66 -19.99 15.11
CA PRO A 45 7.92 -19.16 16.04
C PRO A 45 7.45 -17.91 15.29
N THR A 46 6.24 -17.45 15.61
CA THR A 46 5.76 -16.18 15.05
C THR A 46 6.73 -15.07 15.46
N LEU A 47 7.00 -14.13 14.55
CA LEU A 47 7.83 -12.96 14.85
C LEU A 47 7.34 -12.18 16.08
N TRP A 48 6.05 -12.31 16.37
CA TRP A 48 5.34 -11.57 17.41
C TRP A 48 5.17 -12.35 18.72
N GLY A 49 5.30 -13.68 18.73
CA GLY A 49 4.99 -14.50 19.91
C GLY A 49 3.66 -14.08 20.57
N ASP A 50 3.75 -13.73 21.86
CA ASP A 50 2.62 -13.26 22.67
C ASP A 50 2.57 -11.73 22.82
N PHE A 51 3.32 -10.98 22.00
CA PHE A 51 3.45 -9.51 22.10
C PHE A 51 2.09 -8.80 22.13
N PHE A 52 1.17 -9.20 21.24
CA PHE A 52 -0.17 -8.59 21.17
C PHE A 52 -1.14 -9.09 22.25
N LEU A 53 -0.83 -10.18 22.97
CA LEU A 53 -1.69 -10.72 24.02
C LEU A 53 -1.68 -9.86 25.29
N HIS A 54 -0.63 -9.05 25.47
CA HIS A 54 -0.42 -8.23 26.67
C HIS A 54 -0.78 -6.75 26.46
N HIS A 55 -1.63 -6.45 25.48
CA HIS A 55 -2.06 -5.08 25.21
C HIS A 55 -2.89 -4.52 26.38
N ILE A 56 -2.40 -3.43 26.98
CA ILE A 56 -3.13 -2.67 27.99
C ILE A 56 -3.87 -1.53 27.27
N PRO A 57 -5.21 -1.48 27.32
CA PRO A 57 -5.97 -0.39 26.72
C PRO A 57 -5.59 0.97 27.29
N CYS A 58 -5.66 1.99 26.44
CA CYS A 58 -5.49 3.38 26.84
C CYS A 58 -6.52 3.76 27.94
N PRO A 59 -6.11 4.47 29.01
CA PRO A 59 -7.02 4.89 30.08
C PRO A 59 -8.23 5.67 29.54
N PRO A 60 -9.45 5.47 30.08
CA PRO A 60 -10.67 6.11 29.57
C PRO A 60 -10.59 7.63 29.44
N ILE A 61 -9.93 8.30 30.40
CA ILE A 61 -9.73 9.76 30.41
C ILE A 61 -8.88 10.18 29.21
N GLN A 62 -7.79 9.47 28.95
CA GLN A 62 -6.91 9.77 27.82
C GLN A 62 -7.60 9.48 26.49
N CYS A 63 -8.34 8.38 26.38
CA CYS A 63 -9.18 8.11 25.21
C CYS A 63 -10.19 9.23 24.94
N ALA A 64 -10.86 9.75 25.97
CA ALA A 64 -11.82 10.84 25.83
C ALA A 64 -11.14 12.12 25.31
N LEU A 65 -10.00 12.50 25.90
CA LEU A 65 -9.21 13.65 25.46
C LEU A 65 -8.75 13.52 24.01
N MET A 66 -8.29 12.33 23.59
CA MET A 66 -7.88 12.07 22.22
C MET A 66 -9.07 12.14 21.25
N LYS A 67 -10.24 11.62 21.64
CA LYS A 67 -11.47 11.72 20.85
C LYS A 67 -11.92 13.17 20.67
N ASP A 68 -11.87 13.98 21.71
CA ASP A 68 -12.29 15.38 21.61
C ASP A 68 -11.32 16.21 20.76
N LYS A 69 -10.01 15.97 20.89
CA LYS A 69 -9.01 16.54 19.96
C LYS A 69 -9.24 16.12 18.52
N ALA A 70 -9.55 14.84 18.29
CA ALA A 70 -9.84 14.32 16.95
C ALA A 70 -11.09 14.98 16.36
N LYS A 71 -12.16 15.17 17.14
CA LYS A 71 -13.36 15.89 16.68
C LYS A 71 -13.04 17.32 16.26
N LEU A 72 -12.30 18.07 17.08
CA LEU A 72 -11.92 19.45 16.73
C LEU A 72 -11.11 19.49 15.43
N LYS A 73 -10.16 18.57 15.27
CA LYS A 73 -9.34 18.51 14.06
C LYS A 73 -10.15 18.08 12.84
N ASN A 74 -11.14 17.19 13.02
CA ASN A 74 -12.02 16.77 11.95
C ASN A 74 -12.87 17.92 11.43
N GLU A 75 -13.43 18.74 12.31
CA GLU A 75 -14.19 19.93 11.88
C GLU A 75 -13.29 20.94 11.15
N GLU A 76 -12.06 21.16 11.62
CA GLU A 76 -11.09 22.04 10.95
C GLU A 76 -10.81 21.57 9.50
N VAL A 77 -10.48 20.28 9.32
CA VAL A 77 -10.24 19.69 8.00
C VAL A 77 -11.48 19.79 7.11
N LYS A 78 -12.67 19.54 7.68
CA LYS A 78 -13.93 19.67 6.96
C LYS A 78 -14.19 21.10 6.49
N THR A 79 -13.93 22.10 7.33
CA THR A 79 -14.07 23.50 6.93
C THR A 79 -13.11 23.87 5.81
N THR A 80 -11.86 23.38 5.84
CA THR A 80 -10.90 23.61 4.77
C THR A 80 -11.30 22.95 3.45
N LEU A 81 -11.98 21.79 3.48
CA LEU A 81 -12.49 21.14 2.27
C LEU A 81 -13.68 21.87 1.65
N LEU A 82 -14.49 22.55 2.46
CA LEU A 82 -15.69 23.26 2.00
C LEU A 82 -15.38 24.69 1.56
N ASP A 83 -14.23 25.22 1.94
CA ASP A 83 -13.82 26.57 1.57
C ASP A 83 -13.31 26.61 0.12
N THR A 84 -14.25 26.90 -0.79
CA THR A 84 -13.98 26.99 -2.22
C THR A 84 -13.15 28.21 -2.62
N ASP A 85 -12.98 29.21 -1.77
CA ASP A 85 -12.33 30.47 -2.15
C ASP A 85 -10.89 30.60 -1.61
N SER A 86 -10.49 29.80 -0.62
CA SER A 86 -9.20 29.99 0.07
C SER A 86 -7.98 29.35 -0.59
N PHE A 87 -8.16 28.31 -1.41
CA PHE A 87 -7.04 27.58 -2.03
C PHE A 87 -7.12 27.56 -3.55
N ASP A 88 -5.95 27.56 -4.19
CA ASP A 88 -5.88 27.25 -5.61
C ASP A 88 -6.28 25.78 -5.88
N LEU A 89 -6.48 25.43 -7.15
CA LEU A 89 -6.89 24.07 -7.52
C LEU A 89 -5.83 23.02 -7.15
N TYR A 90 -4.55 23.37 -7.27
CA TYR A 90 -3.45 22.46 -7.02
C TYR A 90 -3.40 22.08 -5.53
N ASP A 91 -3.41 23.07 -4.65
CA ASP A 91 -3.41 22.92 -3.19
C ASP A 91 -4.60 22.10 -2.72
N LYS A 92 -5.79 22.31 -3.29
CA LYS A 92 -6.99 21.52 -2.97
C LYS A 92 -6.81 20.05 -3.32
N LEU A 93 -6.32 19.76 -4.51
CA LEU A 93 -6.11 18.38 -4.95
C LEU A 93 -4.96 17.71 -4.17
N GLU A 94 -3.92 18.45 -3.83
CA GLU A 94 -2.81 17.96 -3.01
C GLU A 94 -3.28 17.69 -1.57
N PHE A 95 -4.18 18.51 -1.04
CA PHE A 95 -4.82 18.28 0.25
C PHE A 95 -5.65 17.00 0.25
N ILE A 96 -6.47 16.78 -0.79
CA ILE A 96 -7.25 15.54 -0.95
C ILE A 96 -6.33 14.32 -1.04
N ASP A 97 -5.31 14.34 -1.91
CA ASP A 97 -4.39 13.21 -2.03
C ASP A 97 -3.62 12.95 -0.73
N THR A 98 -3.28 14.00 0.02
CA THR A 98 -2.65 13.88 1.34
C THR A 98 -3.57 13.20 2.35
N LEU A 99 -4.85 13.56 2.40
CA LEU A 99 -5.83 12.91 3.28
C LEU A 99 -5.95 11.41 2.98
N GLU A 100 -5.93 11.04 1.70
CA GLU A 100 -5.98 9.64 1.26
C GLU A 100 -4.70 8.88 1.60
N GLN A 101 -3.53 9.48 1.41
CA GLN A 101 -2.25 8.86 1.80
C GLN A 101 -2.16 8.64 3.31
N LEU A 102 -2.82 9.47 4.11
CA LEU A 102 -2.93 9.32 5.57
C LEU A 102 -4.04 8.33 6.00
N GLY A 103 -4.88 7.84 5.08
CA GLY A 103 -6.02 6.98 5.38
C GLY A 103 -7.16 7.68 6.13
N LEU A 104 -7.25 9.01 6.02
CA LEU A 104 -8.24 9.87 6.71
C LEU A 104 -9.43 10.25 5.82
N ASP A 105 -9.36 9.94 4.53
CA ASP A 105 -10.37 10.20 3.49
C ASP A 105 -11.77 9.64 3.83
N HIS A 106 -11.82 8.52 4.54
CA HIS A 106 -13.08 7.89 4.97
C HIS A 106 -13.94 8.79 5.89
N HIS A 107 -13.35 9.79 6.56
CA HIS A 107 -14.10 10.77 7.34
C HIS A 107 -14.78 11.85 6.49
N TYR A 108 -14.29 12.09 5.27
CA TYR A 108 -14.67 13.23 4.41
C TYR A 108 -15.19 12.79 3.04
N THR A 109 -15.73 11.56 2.94
CA THR A 109 -16.10 10.95 1.66
C THR A 109 -17.05 11.82 0.84
N LYS A 110 -18.00 12.51 1.51
CA LYS A 110 -18.99 13.35 0.83
C LYS A 110 -18.35 14.64 0.30
N GLU A 111 -17.56 15.28 1.15
CA GLU A 111 -16.86 16.54 0.86
C GLU A 111 -15.86 16.34 -0.28
N ILE A 112 -15.05 15.28 -0.23
CA ILE A 112 -14.11 14.91 -1.30
C ILE A 112 -14.88 14.63 -2.60
N HIS A 113 -15.96 13.85 -2.55
CA HIS A 113 -16.74 13.53 -3.74
C HIS A 113 -17.32 14.80 -4.40
N GLU A 114 -17.84 15.73 -3.60
CA GLU A 114 -18.37 17.00 -4.09
C GLU A 114 -17.29 17.90 -4.71
N GLN A 115 -16.12 18.00 -4.08
CA GLN A 115 -14.99 18.74 -4.64
C GLN A 115 -14.52 18.15 -5.97
N LEU A 116 -14.35 16.82 -6.04
CA LEU A 116 -13.93 16.16 -7.28
C LEU A 116 -14.96 16.27 -8.39
N ARG A 117 -16.25 16.23 -8.06
CA ARG A 117 -17.33 16.50 -9.02
C ARG A 117 -17.19 17.89 -9.61
N ASN A 118 -17.06 18.91 -8.77
CA ASN A 118 -16.88 20.31 -9.22
C ASN A 118 -15.63 20.49 -10.09
N VAL A 119 -14.53 19.81 -9.74
CA VAL A 119 -13.29 19.82 -10.53
C VAL A 119 -13.49 19.17 -11.89
N SER A 120 -14.26 18.08 -11.97
CA SER A 120 -14.55 17.38 -13.23
C SER A 120 -15.48 18.17 -14.15
N GLU A 121 -16.48 18.86 -13.58
CA GLU A 121 -17.49 19.62 -14.34
C GLU A 121 -16.94 20.95 -14.86
N ALA A 122 -15.92 21.51 -14.20
CA ALA A 122 -15.30 22.76 -14.62
C ALA A 122 -14.54 22.67 -15.96
N GLY A 123 -14.39 21.47 -16.52
CA GLY A 123 -13.85 21.25 -17.86
C GLY A 123 -12.35 21.50 -17.99
N ASP A 124 -11.90 21.57 -19.25
CA ASP A 124 -10.50 21.78 -19.60
C ASP A 124 -10.12 23.24 -19.32
N ARG A 125 -9.33 23.45 -18.27
CA ARG A 125 -8.80 24.75 -17.88
C ARG A 125 -7.38 24.87 -18.42
N ASP A 126 -6.95 26.10 -18.70
CA ASP A 126 -5.54 26.33 -19.06
C ASP A 126 -4.63 26.26 -17.83
N LEU A 127 -4.40 25.03 -17.36
CA LEU A 127 -3.57 24.68 -16.22
C LEU A 127 -2.13 24.39 -16.65
N ASP A 128 -1.20 24.51 -15.71
CA ASP A 128 0.18 24.06 -15.89
C ASP A 128 0.30 22.52 -15.74
N LEU A 129 1.44 21.97 -16.18
CA LEU A 129 1.65 20.51 -16.19
C LEU A 129 1.53 19.89 -14.78
N PRO A 130 2.08 20.48 -13.71
CA PRO A 130 1.87 20.00 -12.34
C PRO A 130 0.40 19.89 -11.96
N THR A 131 -0.40 20.92 -12.18
CA THR A 131 -1.83 20.90 -11.82
C THR A 131 -2.62 19.94 -12.71
N THR A 132 -2.38 19.92 -14.02
CA THR A 132 -3.04 18.96 -14.92
C THR A 132 -2.71 17.52 -14.54
N SER A 133 -1.44 17.21 -14.24
CA SER A 133 -1.03 15.85 -13.88
C SER A 133 -1.68 15.37 -12.57
N LEU A 134 -1.77 16.25 -11.56
CA LEU A 134 -2.41 15.95 -10.29
C LEU A 134 -3.93 15.79 -10.44
N GLN A 135 -4.59 16.72 -11.15
CA GLN A 135 -6.02 16.63 -11.45
C GLN A 135 -6.35 15.32 -12.16
N PHE A 136 -5.58 14.98 -13.19
CA PHE A 136 -5.74 13.77 -13.96
C PHE A 136 -5.61 12.50 -13.10
N TYR A 137 -4.55 12.45 -12.29
CA TYR A 137 -4.31 11.33 -11.37
C TYR A 137 -5.43 11.16 -10.34
N VAL A 138 -5.82 12.24 -9.64
CA VAL A 138 -6.86 12.17 -8.60
C VAL A 138 -8.22 11.82 -9.20
N LEU A 139 -8.61 12.43 -10.32
CA LEU A 139 -9.89 12.13 -10.97
C LEU A 139 -9.97 10.65 -11.39
N ARG A 140 -8.91 10.11 -12.01
CA ARG A 140 -8.86 8.68 -12.37
C ARG A 140 -8.82 7.76 -11.17
N LYS A 141 -8.14 8.15 -10.10
CA LYS A 141 -8.12 7.42 -8.82
C LYS A 141 -9.54 7.22 -8.27
N HIS A 142 -10.41 8.21 -8.45
CA HIS A 142 -11.82 8.20 -8.06
C HIS A 142 -12.80 7.71 -9.14
N GLY A 143 -12.29 7.21 -10.27
CA GLY A 143 -13.12 6.63 -11.33
C GLY A 143 -13.77 7.63 -12.30
N TYR A 144 -13.41 8.92 -12.21
CA TYR A 144 -13.82 9.89 -13.23
C TYR A 144 -13.09 9.63 -14.54
N ARG A 145 -13.83 9.71 -15.65
CA ARG A 145 -13.27 9.60 -16.99
C ARG A 145 -12.76 10.97 -17.44
N ILE A 146 -11.44 11.07 -17.55
CA ILE A 146 -10.74 12.22 -18.13
C ILE A 146 -9.87 11.73 -19.27
N SER A 147 -9.97 12.37 -20.44
CA SER A 147 -9.16 12.01 -21.62
C SER A 147 -7.71 12.42 -21.40
N SER A 148 -6.77 11.58 -21.84
CA SER A 148 -5.34 11.93 -21.91
C SER A 148 -5.04 13.10 -22.87
N ASP A 149 -6.00 13.55 -23.69
CA ASP A 149 -5.86 14.70 -24.59
C ASP A 149 -5.49 16.00 -23.87
N VAL A 150 -5.80 16.12 -22.58
CA VAL A 150 -5.37 17.27 -21.74
C VAL A 150 -3.85 17.47 -21.74
N PHE A 151 -3.09 16.43 -22.09
CA PHE A 151 -1.63 16.50 -22.19
C PHE A 151 -1.08 16.87 -23.56
N LEU A 152 -1.93 17.03 -24.59
CA LEU A 152 -1.49 17.40 -25.94
C LEU A 152 -0.69 18.71 -25.96
N LYS A 153 -1.06 19.66 -25.08
CA LYS A 153 -0.39 20.97 -24.96
C LYS A 153 1.00 20.92 -24.30
N PHE A 154 1.36 19.81 -23.67
CA PHE A 154 2.64 19.63 -22.98
C PHE A 154 3.62 18.73 -23.73
N ARG A 155 3.35 18.48 -25.02
CA ARG A 155 4.22 17.66 -25.87
C ARG A 155 5.42 18.46 -26.37
N ASP A 156 6.57 17.80 -26.41
CA ASP A 156 7.76 18.29 -27.10
C ASP A 156 7.65 18.11 -28.63
N ASP A 157 8.67 18.58 -29.36
CA ASP A 157 8.76 18.43 -30.83
C ASP A 157 8.75 16.98 -31.31
N ARG A 158 9.00 16.02 -30.40
CA ARG A 158 8.99 14.58 -30.67
C ARG A 158 7.65 13.93 -30.29
N GLY A 159 6.70 14.69 -29.77
CA GLY A 159 5.38 14.23 -29.35
C GLY A 159 5.33 13.59 -27.95
N ASN A 160 6.39 13.72 -27.16
CA ASN A 160 6.47 13.17 -25.80
C ASN A 160 6.09 14.21 -24.76
N VAL A 161 5.39 13.77 -23.71
CA VAL A 161 5.13 14.60 -22.53
C VAL A 161 6.35 14.49 -21.62
N VAL A 162 7.14 15.56 -21.54
CA VAL A 162 8.36 15.60 -20.74
C VAL A 162 8.16 16.55 -19.56
N SER A 163 8.54 16.12 -18.37
CA SER A 163 8.57 16.96 -17.17
C SER A 163 9.90 16.81 -16.45
N ASN A 164 10.42 17.92 -15.92
CA ASN A 164 11.56 17.91 -15.00
C ASN A 164 11.13 17.57 -13.56
N ASP A 165 9.83 17.55 -13.29
CA ASP A 165 9.29 17.17 -11.98
C ASP A 165 8.97 15.68 -11.94
N ALA A 166 9.74 14.96 -11.13
CA ALA A 166 9.56 13.53 -10.90
C ALA A 166 8.16 13.19 -10.35
N ARG A 167 7.52 14.09 -9.59
CA ARG A 167 6.16 13.86 -9.07
C ARG A 167 5.13 13.85 -10.19
N CYS A 168 5.25 14.77 -11.16
CA CYS A 168 4.41 14.77 -12.35
C CYS A 168 4.51 13.43 -13.09
N LEU A 169 5.74 12.98 -13.36
CA LEU A 169 5.98 11.72 -14.07
C LEU A 169 5.40 10.50 -13.31
N LEU A 170 5.57 10.46 -11.99
CA LEU A 170 5.01 9.40 -11.16
C LEU A 170 3.48 9.38 -11.18
N ARG A 171 2.84 10.54 -11.00
CA ARG A 171 1.37 10.70 -11.07
C ARG A 171 0.83 10.22 -12.41
N LEU A 172 1.50 10.56 -13.50
CA LEU A 172 1.11 10.14 -14.86
C LEU A 172 1.29 8.63 -15.05
N TYR A 173 2.42 8.07 -14.61
CA TYR A 173 2.67 6.63 -14.64
C TYR A 173 1.57 5.85 -13.88
N ASP A 174 1.25 6.26 -12.65
CA ASP A 174 0.23 5.62 -11.83
C ASP A 174 -1.18 5.73 -12.46
N SER A 175 -1.45 6.84 -13.15
CA SER A 175 -2.72 7.07 -13.84
C SER A 175 -2.92 6.21 -15.09
N GLN A 176 -1.83 5.84 -15.78
CA GLN A 176 -1.85 4.97 -16.95
C GLN A 176 -2.08 3.50 -16.56
N LEU A 177 -1.59 3.07 -15.39
CA LEU A 177 -1.86 1.74 -14.88
C LEU A 177 -3.36 1.51 -14.59
N ARG A 178 -4.15 2.59 -14.50
CA ARG A 178 -5.60 2.54 -14.25
C ARG A 178 -6.44 2.44 -15.52
N VAL A 179 -5.96 2.96 -16.65
CA VAL A 179 -6.69 2.97 -17.94
C VAL A 179 -5.71 2.68 -19.07
N HIS A 180 -5.95 1.60 -19.81
CA HIS A 180 -5.11 1.17 -20.92
C HIS A 180 -5.62 1.68 -22.27
N GLY A 181 -4.71 1.77 -23.26
CA GLY A 181 -5.06 2.07 -24.65
C GLY A 181 -4.98 3.55 -25.03
N GLU A 182 -4.30 4.38 -24.21
CA GLU A 182 -4.07 5.78 -24.51
C GLU A 182 -2.61 6.01 -24.92
N GLU A 183 -2.38 6.10 -26.23
CA GLU A 183 -1.04 6.27 -26.82
C GLU A 183 -0.30 7.50 -26.27
N ILE A 184 -1.04 8.54 -25.84
CA ILE A 184 -0.48 9.76 -25.25
C ILE A 184 0.32 9.45 -23.97
N LEU A 185 -0.15 8.50 -23.18
CA LEU A 185 0.49 8.10 -21.92
C LEU A 185 1.52 7.00 -22.13
N ASP A 186 1.44 6.21 -23.21
CA ASP A 186 2.41 5.17 -23.52
C ASP A 186 3.84 5.71 -23.70
N ASN A 187 3.96 6.94 -24.21
CA ASN A 187 5.24 7.65 -24.33
C ASN A 187 5.87 8.04 -22.97
N ILE A 188 5.14 7.96 -21.86
CA ILE A 188 5.67 8.29 -20.52
C ILE A 188 6.42 7.07 -19.95
N VAL A 189 5.96 5.86 -20.23
CA VAL A 189 6.60 4.60 -19.79
C VAL A 189 7.97 4.39 -20.43
N THR A 190 8.16 4.90 -21.66
CA THR A 190 9.47 4.85 -22.32
C THR A 190 10.48 5.78 -21.64
N LEU A 191 10.03 6.91 -21.09
CA LEU A 191 10.88 7.86 -20.35
C LEU A 191 11.28 7.36 -18.96
N THR A 192 10.39 6.70 -18.22
CA THR A 192 10.70 6.21 -16.85
C THR A 192 11.62 4.98 -16.83
N LYS A 193 11.78 4.30 -17.96
CA LYS A 193 12.65 3.10 -18.09
C LYS A 193 14.08 3.41 -18.55
N SER A 194 14.37 4.65 -18.96
CA SER A 194 15.69 5.08 -19.43
C SER A 194 16.56 5.64 -18.32
#